data_AF-A0A1X0XJB9-F1
#
_entry.id   AF-A0A1X0XJB9-F1
#
_cell.length_a   1.000
_cell.length_b   1.000
_cell.length_c   1.000
_cell.angle_alpha   90.00
_cell.angle_beta   90.00
_cell.angle_gamma   90.00
#
_symmetry.space_group_name_H-M   'P 1'
#
loop_
_entity.id
_entity.type
_entity.pdbx_description
1 polymer ?
#
loop_
_entity_poly.entity_id
_entity_poly.type
_entity_poly.pdbx_seq_one_letter_code
_entity_poly.pdbx_strand_id
1 'polypeptide(L)'
;MFLATTAPTLLAATDLVSGSHSLYTIGVGVLVILILLAGGTRAAGAFFGGRIGETVAWALVAVVVAVVVGSGYAIYTSAKRTTDRTGITTGQFGQ
;
A
#
# COMPACT_ATOMS: atom_id res chain seq x y z
N MET A 1 26.54 20.08 -26.61
CA MET A 1 25.06 20.02 -26.73
C MET A 1 24.48 18.65 -26.30
N PHE A 2 25.12 17.93 -25.36
CA PHE A 2 24.68 16.58 -24.91
C PHE A 2 24.06 16.58 -23.50
N LEU A 3 24.23 17.66 -22.74
CA LEU A 3 23.71 17.83 -21.36
C LEU A 3 22.24 18.28 -21.28
N ALA A 4 21.70 18.88 -22.35
CA ALA A 4 20.33 19.41 -22.35
C ALA A 4 19.27 18.32 -22.59
N THR A 5 19.63 17.21 -23.22
CA THR A 5 18.69 16.11 -23.56
C THR A 5 18.46 15.14 -22.40
N THR A 6 19.40 15.04 -21.45
CA THR A 6 19.30 14.18 -20.26
C THR A 6 18.50 14.82 -19.12
N ALA A 7 18.52 16.15 -19.00
CA ALA A 7 17.76 16.86 -17.96
C ALA A 7 16.22 16.60 -18.02
N PRO A 8 15.53 16.70 -19.17
CA PRO A 8 14.09 16.46 -19.24
C PRO A 8 13.72 14.99 -19.07
N THR A 9 14.56 14.05 -19.53
CA THR A 9 14.32 12.62 -19.35
C THR A 9 14.53 12.19 -17.90
N LEU A 10 15.51 12.77 -17.20
CA LEU A 10 15.69 12.58 -15.76
C LEU A 10 14.48 13.11 -14.98
N LEU A 11 13.97 14.30 -15.32
CA LEU A 11 12.84 14.90 -14.64
C LEU A 11 11.54 14.09 -14.85
N ALA A 12 11.28 13.65 -16.08
CA ALA A 12 10.15 12.79 -16.41
C ALA A 12 10.23 11.43 -15.69
N ALA A 13 11.43 10.85 -15.56
CA ALA A 13 11.64 9.61 -14.82
C ALA A 13 11.36 9.79 -13.33
N THR A 14 11.82 10.90 -12.72
CA THR A 14 11.56 11.18 -11.30
C THR A 14 10.07 11.41 -11.03
N ASP A 15 9.37 12.10 -11.93
CA ASP A 15 7.92 12.32 -11.81
C ASP A 15 7.14 11.01 -11.93
N LEU A 16 7.52 10.14 -12.87
CA LEU A 16 6.88 8.84 -13.04
C LEU A 16 7.11 7.92 -11.83
N VAL A 17 8.33 7.89 -11.28
CA VAL A 17 8.66 7.10 -10.09
C VAL A 17 7.90 7.62 -8.87
N SER A 18 7.89 8.94 -8.66
CA SER A 18 7.15 9.58 -7.56
C SER A 18 5.64 9.34 -7.68
N GLY A 19 5.09 9.55 -8.88
CA GLY A 19 3.68 9.32 -9.19
C GLY A 19 3.28 7.85 -9.00
N SER A 20 4.11 6.90 -9.44
CA SER A 20 3.87 5.47 -9.26
C SER A 20 3.86 5.06 -7.78
N HIS A 21 4.77 5.63 -6.98
CA HIS A 21 4.79 5.39 -5.54
C HIS A 21 3.53 5.96 -4.86
N SER A 22 3.11 7.17 -5.23
CA SER A 22 1.87 7.78 -4.73
C SER A 22 0.64 6.95 -5.10
N LEU A 23 0.53 6.51 -6.35
CA LEU A 23 -0.54 5.62 -6.82
C LEU A 23 -0.57 4.30 -6.05
N TYR A 24 0.60 3.72 -5.76
CA TYR A 24 0.68 2.50 -4.96
C TYR A 24 0.18 2.73 -3.53
N THR A 25 0.57 3.84 -2.88
CA THR A 25 0.07 4.20 -1.54
C THR A 25 -1.45 4.34 -1.53
N ILE A 26 -2.00 5.10 -2.49
CA ILE A 26 -3.44 5.32 -2.63
C ILE A 26 -4.15 3.99 -2.92
N GLY A 27 -3.60 3.18 -3.82
CA GLY A 27 -4.13 1.86 -4.17
C GLY A 27 -4.24 0.93 -2.98
N VAL A 28 -3.22 0.88 -2.11
CA VAL A 28 -3.27 0.11 -0.86
C VAL A 28 -4.36 0.66 0.07
N GLY A 29 -4.46 1.98 0.22
CA GLY A 29 -5.51 2.60 1.03
C GLY A 29 -6.92 2.25 0.55
N VAL A 30 -7.17 2.37 -0.76
CA VAL A 30 -8.43 2.00 -1.40
C VAL A 30 -8.72 0.51 -1.21
N LEU A 31 -7.73 -0.35 -1.39
CA LEU A 31 -7.87 -1.80 -1.19
C LEU A 31 -8.34 -2.14 0.22
N VAL A 32 -7.73 -1.53 1.25
CA VAL A 32 -8.14 -1.72 2.65
C VAL A 32 -9.59 -1.30 2.86
N ILE A 33 -10.00 -0.15 2.32
CA ILE A 33 -11.39 0.32 2.40
C ILE A 33 -12.34 -0.68 1.72
N LEU A 34 -12.00 -1.18 0.54
CA LEU A 34 -12.82 -2.16 -0.18
C LEU A 34 -12.94 -3.49 0.59
N ILE A 35 -11.87 -3.96 1.24
CA ILE A 35 -11.91 -5.15 2.10
C ILE A 35 -12.88 -4.93 3.26
N LEU A 36 -12.79 -3.80 3.94
CA LEU A 36 -13.67 -3.47 5.07
C LEU A 36 -15.13 -3.32 4.63
N LEU A 37 -15.40 -2.70 3.48
CA LEU A 37 -16.75 -2.58 2.91
C LEU A 37 -17.31 -3.96 2.52
N ALA A 38 -16.53 -4.80 1.84
CA ALA A 38 -16.97 -6.14 1.45
C ALA A 38 -17.25 -7.03 2.67
N GLY A 39 -16.36 -7.02 3.66
CA GLY A 39 -16.56 -7.75 4.91
C GLY A 39 -17.71 -7.22 5.74
N GLY A 40 -17.82 -5.89 5.86
CA GLY A 40 -18.86 -5.20 6.60
C GLY A 40 -20.26 -5.40 6.01
N THR A 41 -20.40 -5.36 4.67
CA THR A 41 -21.67 -5.66 3.99
C THR A 41 -22.10 -7.11 4.22
N ARG A 42 -21.17 -8.07 4.16
CA ARG A 42 -21.43 -9.48 4.50
C ARG A 42 -21.85 -9.67 5.96
N ALA A 43 -21.13 -9.04 6.89
CA ALA A 43 -21.45 -9.08 8.31
C ALA A 43 -22.83 -8.46 8.59
N ALA A 44 -23.14 -7.30 7.99
CA ALA A 44 -24.44 -6.64 8.12
C ALA A 44 -25.58 -7.53 7.59
N GLY A 45 -25.39 -8.18 6.43
CA GLY A 45 -26.37 -9.13 5.89
C GLY A 45 -26.63 -10.31 6.83
N ALA A 46 -25.59 -10.85 7.48
CA ALA A 46 -25.74 -11.92 8.48
C ALA A 46 -26.43 -11.42 9.77
N PHE A 47 -26.17 -10.17 10.17
CA PHE A 47 -26.75 -9.56 11.36
C PHE A 47 -28.26 -9.41 11.22
N PHE A 48 -28.72 -8.83 10.11
CA PHE A 48 -30.15 -8.73 9.79
C PHE A 48 -30.81 -10.09 9.56
N GLY A 49 -30.03 -11.12 9.19
CA GLY A 49 -30.48 -12.50 9.08
C GLY A 49 -30.54 -13.28 10.40
N GLY A 50 -30.29 -12.64 11.55
CA GLY A 50 -30.31 -13.28 12.88
C GLY A 50 -29.12 -14.21 13.16
N ARG A 51 -28.11 -14.26 12.29
CA ARG A 51 -26.95 -15.15 12.41
C ARG A 51 -25.78 -14.43 13.07
N ILE A 52 -25.84 -14.31 14.40
CA ILE A 52 -24.85 -13.56 15.20
C ILE A 52 -23.45 -14.15 15.04
N GLY A 53 -23.30 -15.47 15.11
CA GLY A 53 -21.99 -16.13 14.96
C GLY A 53 -21.32 -15.85 13.61
N GLU A 54 -22.11 -15.86 12.53
CA GLU A 54 -21.63 -15.55 11.19
C GLU A 54 -21.27 -14.06 11.05
N THR A 55 -22.05 -13.17 11.66
CA THR A 55 -21.78 -11.72 11.69
C THR A 55 -20.40 -11.44 12.26
N VAL A 56 -20.13 -12.00 13.45
CA VAL A 56 -18.86 -11.80 14.15
C VAL A 56 -17.71 -12.41 13.35
N ALA A 57 -17.88 -13.61 12.79
CA ALA A 57 -16.86 -14.25 11.98
C ALA A 57 -16.46 -13.38 10.77
N TRP A 58 -17.42 -12.89 9.99
CA TRP A 58 -17.12 -12.04 8.83
C TRP A 58 -16.50 -10.70 9.22
N ALA A 59 -16.99 -10.07 10.28
CA ALA A 59 -16.43 -8.81 10.77
C ALA A 59 -14.96 -8.98 11.19
N LEU A 60 -14.65 -10.01 11.97
CA LEU A 60 -13.28 -10.27 12.44
C LEU A 60 -12.35 -10.62 11.28
N VAL A 61 -12.77 -11.50 10.36
CA VAL A 61 -11.95 -11.86 9.19
C VAL A 61 -11.62 -10.62 8.37
N ALA A 62 -12.59 -9.75 8.11
CA ALA A 62 -12.37 -8.54 7.33
C ALA A 62 -11.37 -7.59 7.99
N VAL A 63 -11.50 -7.38 9.31
CA VAL A 63 -10.57 -6.55 10.08
C VAL A 63 -9.16 -7.15 10.07
N VAL A 64 -9.02 -8.45 10.29
CA VAL A 64 -7.70 -9.12 10.28
C VAL A 64 -7.04 -8.97 8.91
N VAL A 65 -7.77 -9.20 7.82
CA VAL A 65 -7.21 -9.07 6.46
C VAL A 65 -6.81 -7.62 6.17
N ALA A 66 -7.66 -6.66 6.53
CA ALA A 66 -7.36 -5.23 6.39
C ALA A 66 -6.10 -4.82 7.16
N VAL A 67 -5.95 -5.30 8.40
CA VAL A 67 -4.77 -5.03 9.23
C VAL A 67 -3.53 -5.66 8.63
N VAL A 68 -3.57 -6.92 8.18
CA VAL A 68 -2.41 -7.58 7.55
C VAL A 68 -1.93 -6.79 6.33
N VAL A 69 -2.84 -6.34 5.47
CA VAL A 69 -2.50 -5.53 4.29
C VAL A 69 -1.92 -4.16 4.70
N GLY A 70 -2.57 -3.45 5.62
CA GLY A 70 -2.12 -2.14 6.08
C GLY A 70 -0.77 -2.18 6.81
N SER A 71 -0.60 -3.13 7.72
CA SER A 71 0.66 -3.36 8.44
C SER A 71 1.77 -3.80 7.50
N GLY A 72 1.49 -4.67 6.52
CA GLY A 72 2.47 -5.07 5.52
C GLY A 72 3.01 -3.88 4.72
N TYR A 73 2.13 -2.96 4.33
CA TYR A 73 2.53 -1.71 3.66
C TYR A 73 3.34 -0.78 4.58
N ALA A 74 2.95 -0.64 5.84
CA ALA A 74 3.70 0.16 6.83
C ALA A 74 5.10 -0.42 7.07
N ILE A 75 5.23 -1.75 7.16
CA ILE A 75 6.52 -2.44 7.29
C ILE A 75 7.36 -2.22 6.02
N TYR A 76 6.77 -2.41 4.83
CA TYR A 76 7.46 -2.20 3.56
C TYR A 76 8.03 -0.77 3.44
N THR A 77 7.23 0.24 3.72
CA THR A 77 7.67 1.65 3.65
C THR A 77 8.72 1.98 4.71
N SER A 78 8.60 1.42 5.91
CA SER A 78 9.57 1.58 6.99
C SER A 78 10.91 0.91 6.66
N ALA A 79 10.87 -0.31 6.11
CA ALA A 79 12.06 -1.04 5.66
C ALA A 79 12.75 -0.26 4.54
N LYS A 80 12.00 0.24 3.55
CA LYS A 80 12.56 0.98 2.42
C LYS A 80 13.23 2.28 2.85
N ARG A 81 12.58 3.09 3.71
CA ARG A 81 13.20 4.27 4.35
C ARG A 81 14.47 3.92 5.12
N THR A 82 14.47 2.78 5.82
CA THR A 82 15.65 2.34 6.58
C THR A 82 16.80 2.02 5.63
N THR A 83 16.54 1.23 4.57
CA THR A 83 17.52 0.87 3.54
C THR A 83 18.07 2.08 2.78
N ASP A 84 17.23 3.06 2.47
CA ASP A 84 17.63 4.30 1.81
C ASP A 84 18.54 5.15 2.71
N ARG A 85 18.25 5.19 4.02
CA ARG A 85 19.02 5.97 5.00
C ARG A 85 20.34 5.30 5.40
N THR A 86 20.41 3.97 5.40
CA THR A 86 21.64 3.22 5.72
C THR A 86 22.58 3.06 4.54
N GLY A 87 22.16 3.43 3.32
CA GLY A 87 23.02 3.40 2.12
C GLY A 87 23.30 2.01 1.55
N ILE A 88 22.70 0.94 2.12
CA ILE A 88 22.97 -0.46 1.74
C ILE A 88 22.55 -0.77 0.29
N THR A 89 21.72 0.07 -0.34
CA THR A 89 21.34 -0.08 -1.76
C THR A 89 21.75 1.09 -2.66
N THR A 90 22.21 2.21 -2.11
CA THR A 90 22.57 3.43 -2.87
C THR A 90 24.07 3.68 -2.95
N GLY A 91 24.92 2.84 -2.33
CA GLY A 91 26.36 3.09 -2.20
C GLY A 91 27.34 2.01 -2.67
N GLN A 92 26.92 0.96 -3.39
CA GLN A 92 27.86 -0.10 -3.84
C GLN A 92 28.10 -0.20 -5.35
N PHE A 93 27.50 0.69 -6.16
CA PHE A 93 27.72 0.74 -7.61
C PHE A 93 27.88 2.17 -8.16
N GLY A 94 28.80 2.95 -7.59
CA GLY A 94 29.35 4.14 -8.26
C GLY A 94 29.40 5.41 -7.44
N GLN A 95 30.46 5.54 -6.63
CA GLN A 95 31.37 6.69 -6.68
C GLN A 95 32.79 6.17 -6.50
#